data_AF-A0A1G6Y983-F1
#
_entry.id   AF-A0A1G6Y983-F1
#
_cell.length_a   1.000
_cell.length_b   1.000
_cell.length_c   1.000
_cell.angle_alpha   90.00
_cell.angle_beta   90.00
_cell.angle_gamma   90.00
#
_symmetry.space_group_name_H-M   'P 1'
#
loop_
_entity.id
_entity.type
_entity.pdbx_description
1 polymer ?
#
loop_
_entity_poly.entity_id
_entity_poly.type
_entity_poly.pdbx_seq_one_letter_code
_entity_poly.pdbx_strand_id
1 'polypeptide(L)' 'MSSPGPWRKSSRSAGNQNNNCVEVRLNNGVPEISDSKLADDRPILAASTGSYNALLAWVKQHSQE' A
#
# COMPACT_ATOMS: atom_id res chain seq x y z
N MET A 1 0.65 22.96 -1.68
CA MET A 1 0.93 21.54 -1.96
C MET A 1 0.43 20.75 -0.77
N SER A 2 -0.50 19.81 -0.97
CA SER A 2 -1.03 19.05 0.16
C SER A 2 0.03 18.06 0.63
N SER A 3 0.23 17.97 1.95
CA SER A 3 1.12 16.97 2.52
C SER A 3 0.58 15.57 2.22
N PRO A 4 1.45 14.57 1.96
CA PRO A 4 1.00 13.18 1.89
C PRO A 4 0.25 12.79 3.17
N GLY A 5 -0.78 11.97 3.01
CA GLY A 5 -1.46 11.32 4.11
C GLY A 5 -0.54 10.31 4.83
N PRO A 6 -0.92 9.86 6.05
CA PRO A 6 -0.14 8.88 6.78
C PRO A 6 -0.14 7.52 6.07
N TRP A 7 0.95 6.77 6.24
CA TRP A 7 1.04 5.38 5.79
C TRP A 7 0.05 4.49 6.57
N ARG A 8 -0.60 3.57 5.85
CA ARG A 8 -1.55 2.60 6.38
C ARG A 8 -1.03 1.19 6.11
N LYS A 9 -0.87 0.41 7.17
CA LYS A 9 -0.55 -1.02 7.12
C LYS A 9 -1.84 -1.84 7.14
N SER A 10 -1.84 -2.98 6.45
CA SER A 10 -2.96 -3.92 6.48
C SER A 10 -3.13 -4.53 7.88
N SER A 11 -4.38 -4.66 8.35
CA SER A 11 -4.71 -5.40 9.58
C SER A 11 -4.45 -6.91 9.46
N ARG A 12 -4.37 -7.42 8.23
CA ARG A 12 -3.97 -8.82 7.94
C ARG A 12 -2.46 -9.05 8.08
N SER A 13 -1.68 -7.99 8.33
CA SER A 13 -0.23 -8.05 8.56
C SER A 13 0.13 -8.09 10.06
N ALA A 14 -0.76 -8.59 10.93
CA ALA A 14 -0.51 -8.76 12.37
C ALA A 14 -0.02 -10.19 12.71
N GLY A 15 1.00 -10.35 13.56
CA GLY A 15 1.33 -11.65 14.17
C GLY A 15 2.77 -12.16 14.21
N ASN A 16 3.73 -11.71 13.38
CA ASN A 16 5.15 -12.12 13.50
C ASN A 16 6.10 -11.39 12.54
N GLN A 17 7.41 -11.55 12.75
CA GLN A 17 8.51 -10.97 11.94
C GLN A 17 8.47 -11.35 10.43
N ASN A 18 7.59 -12.27 10.03
CA ASN A 18 7.38 -12.73 8.65
C ASN A 18 6.17 -12.11 7.93
N ASN A 19 5.52 -11.09 8.51
CA ASN A 19 4.31 -10.52 7.91
C ASN A 19 4.54 -9.77 6.59
N ASN A 20 3.50 -9.71 5.76
CA ASN A 20 3.47 -8.97 4.51
C ASN A 20 3.63 -7.47 4.78
N CYS A 21 4.70 -6.87 4.26
CA CYS A 21 5.17 -5.53 4.65
C CYS A 21 4.80 -4.44 3.66
N VAL A 22 3.62 -4.55 3.07
CA VAL A 22 3.13 -3.50 2.16
C VAL A 22 2.35 -2.46 2.96
N GLU A 23 2.73 -1.19 2.78
CA GLU A 23 2.00 -0.03 3.27
C GLU A 23 1.56 0.84 2.10
N VAL A 24 0.44 1.54 2.31
CA VAL A 24 -0.14 2.45 1.31
C VAL A 24 -0.44 3.81 1.91
N ARG A 25 -0.29 4.88 1.12
CA ARG A 25 -0.76 6.23 1.46
C ARG A 25 -1.35 6.93 0.23
N LEU A 26 -1.95 8.09 0.46
CA LEU A 26 -2.34 9.02 -0.59
C LEU A 26 -1.43 10.25 -0.57
N ASN A 27 -0.85 10.60 -1.71
CA ASN A 27 -0.07 11.81 -1.89
C ASN A 27 -0.69 12.65 -3.02
N ASN A 28 -1.32 13.78 -2.69
CA ASN A 28 -2.04 14.61 -3.65
C ASN A 28 -3.04 13.82 -4.52
N GLY A 29 -3.73 12.83 -3.93
CA GLY A 29 -4.69 11.97 -4.62
C GLY A 29 -4.09 10.80 -5.40
N VAL A 30 -2.76 10.70 -5.47
CA VAL A 30 -2.03 9.58 -6.06
C VAL A 30 -1.81 8.49 -5.00
N PRO A 31 -2.27 7.25 -5.23
CA PRO A 31 -1.91 6.12 -4.39
C PRO A 31 -0.42 5.82 -4.47
N GLU A 32 0.23 5.77 -3.31
CA GLU A 32 1.63 5.39 -3.16
C GLU A 32 1.73 4.11 -2.36
N ILE A 33 2.54 3.17 -2.83
CA ILE A 33 2.75 1.85 -2.24
C ILE A 33 4.24 1.72 -1.90
N SER A 34 4.55 1.19 -0.72
CA SER A 34 5.93 0.98 -0.28
C SER A 34 6.06 -0.29 0.56
N ASP A 35 7.24 -0.89 0.52
CA ASP A 35 7.62 -1.94 1.46
C ASP A 35 8.14 -1.33 2.78
N SER A 36 7.52 -1.67 3.91
CA SER A 36 7.88 -1.23 5.25
C SER A 36 9.01 -2.04 5.90
N LYS A 37 9.53 -3.10 5.25
CA LYS A 37 10.75 -3.82 5.68
C LYS A 37 12.01 -3.07 5.31
N LEU A 38 11.94 -2.23 4.28
CA LEU A 38 13.05 -1.40 3.87
C LEU A 38 13.16 -0.22 4.85
N ALA A 39 14.40 0.13 5.19
CA ALA A 39 14.73 1.21 6.11
C ALA A 39 14.36 2.58 5.52
N ASP A 40 14.99 3.66 6.00
CA ASP A 40 14.56 5.03 5.69
C ASP A 40 14.50 5.37 4.19
N ASP A 41 15.28 4.70 3.34
CA ASP A 41 15.25 4.84 1.88
C ASP A 41 14.33 3.81 1.19
N ARG A 42 13.09 3.70 1.69
CA ARG A 42 12.11 2.78 1.11
C ARG A 42 11.61 3.30 -0.25
N PRO A 43 11.65 2.47 -1.32
CA PRO A 43 11.16 2.86 -2.63
C PRO A 43 9.65 3.07 -2.61
N ILE A 44 9.21 4.15 -3.24
CA ILE A 44 7.80 4.52 -3.37
C ILE A 44 7.34 4.24 -4.80
N LEU A 45 6.40 3.31 -4.94
CA LEU A 45 5.67 3.09 -6.19
C LEU A 45 4.44 4.01 -6.22
N ALA A 46 4.48 5.04 -7.05
CA ALA A 46 3.30 5.85 -7.36
C ALA A 46 2.45 5.12 -8.42
N ALA A 47 1.29 4.60 -7.99
CA ALA A 47 0.34 3.97 -8.90
C ALA A 47 -0.65 5.01 -9.43
N SER A 48 -1.06 4.87 -10.69
CA SER A 48 -2.21 5.63 -11.17
C SER A 48 -3.47 5.23 -10.38
N THR A 49 -4.37 6.18 -10.15
CA THR A 49 -5.64 5.88 -9.46
C THR A 49 -6.45 4.81 -10.18
N GLY A 50 -6.41 4.78 -11.51
CA GLY A 50 -7.06 3.74 -12.32
C GLY A 50 -6.48 2.35 -12.08
N SER A 51 -5.15 2.21 -12.16
CA SER A 51 -4.45 0.94 -11.92
C SER A 51 -4.66 0.44 -10.48
N TYR A 52 -4.61 1.34 -9.50
CA TYR A 52 -4.83 0.99 -8.10
C TYR A 52 -6.26 0.48 -7.86
N ASN A 53 -7.27 1.16 -8.42
CA ASN A 53 -8.66 0.70 -8.32
C ASN A 53 -8.89 -0.63 -9.04
N ALA A 54 -8.28 -0.84 -10.21
CA ALA A 54 -8.35 -2.11 -10.92
C ALA A 54 -7.73 -3.26 -10.11
N LEU A 55 -6.58 -3.03 -9.48
CA LEU A 55 -5.95 -3.99 -8.57
C LEU A 55 -6.88 -4.34 -7.40
N LEU A 56 -7.45 -3.32 -6.73
CA LEU A 56 -8.36 -3.55 -5.60
C LEU A 56 -9.60 -4.33 -6.02
N ALA A 57 -10.17 -4.04 -7.19
CA ALA A 57 -11.31 -4.78 -7.73
C ALA A 57 -10.94 -6.24 -8.00
N TRP A 58 -9.78 -6.48 -8.63
CA TRP A 58 -9.30 -7.83 -8.91
C TRP A 58 -9.06 -8.63 -7.63
N VAL A 59 -8.39 -8.05 -6.64
CA VAL A 59 -8.14 -8.70 -5.34
C VAL A 59 -9.46 -9.07 -4.67
N LYS A 60 -10.43 -8.15 -4.59
CA LYS A 60 -11.74 -8.42 -3.97
C LYS A 60 -12.49 -9.57 -4.65
N GLN A 61 -12.32 -9.74 -5.96
CA GLN A 61 -12.97 -10.81 -6.72
C GLN A 61 -12.27 -12.17 -6.56
N HIS A 62 -10.96 -12.19 -6.30
CA HIS A 62 -10.13 -13.41 -6.36
C HIS A 62 -9.46 -13.79 -5.04
N SER A 63 -9.60 -12.99 -3.99
CA SER A 63 -9.11 -13.36 -2.66
C SER A 63 -9.94 -14.53 -2.12
N GLN A 64 -9.36 -15.73 -2.15
CA GLN A 64 -9.81 -16.88 -1.37
C GLN A 64 -9.37 -16.67 0.08
N GLU A 65 -10.28 -16.82 1.04
CA GLU A 65 -9.97 -16.74 2.48
C GLU A 65 -9.19 -17.96 2.99
#